data_AF-A6WBW1-F1
#
_entry.id   AF-A6WBW1-F1
#
_cell.length_a   1.000
_cell.length_b   1.000
_cell.length_c   1.000
_cell.angle_alpha   90.00
_cell.angle_beta   90.00
_cell.angle_gamma   90.00
#
_symmetry.space_group_name_H-M   'P 1'
#
loop_
_entity.id
_entity.type
_entity.pdbx_description
1 polymer ?
#
loop_
_entity_poly.entity_id
_entity_poly.type
_entity_poly.pdbx_seq_one_letter_code
_entity_poly.pdbx_strand_id
1 'polypeptide(L)'
;MNRYTTSKLPGGRVDAKRLTSALARLEHHLTTQAPQIARGLRPPIEVETLPANDYRPELPLPEEVRIWFAWHDGMTDDPAFRLPSGYSPLPWKYAVKLTDMLTEPNRPDGLAQPGPSMLTLMNVATSYLMVDCNVSPGTVTPVRHWNTHEMATWPGVFAPSLTETVELWNRLLVRGAYRWDADGDDWAADVPVHLTTYGLTQI
;
A
#
# COMPACT_ATOMS: atom_id res chain seq x y z
N MET A 1 -2.54 -3.81 -29.48
CA MET A 1 -1.17 -3.43 -29.06
C MET A 1 -1.24 -2.01 -28.50
N ASN A 2 -1.66 -1.85 -27.24
CA ASN A 2 -1.84 -0.53 -26.64
C ASN A 2 -0.50 -0.02 -26.12
N ARG A 3 0.04 1.00 -26.79
CA ARG A 3 1.14 1.83 -26.28
C ARG A 3 0.56 2.78 -25.22
N TYR A 4 0.39 2.30 -24.00
CA TYR A 4 0.20 3.21 -22.88
C TYR A 4 1.54 3.92 -22.66
N THR A 5 1.55 5.20 -23.01
CA THR A 5 2.61 6.14 -22.71
C THR A 5 3.02 5.96 -21.25
N THR A 6 4.22 5.46 -21.05
CA THR A 6 5.03 5.70 -19.87
C THR A 6 5.17 7.21 -19.73
N SER A 7 4.14 7.87 -19.18
CA SER A 7 4.32 9.16 -18.54
C SER A 7 5.49 8.93 -17.59
N LYS A 8 6.63 9.57 -17.89
CA LYS A 8 7.78 9.59 -17.00
C LYS A 8 7.26 10.23 -15.73
N LEU A 9 6.86 9.39 -14.77
CA LEU A 9 6.66 9.85 -13.40
C LEU A 9 7.94 10.59 -13.01
N PRO A 10 7.84 11.78 -12.41
CA PRO A 10 9.01 12.53 -12.01
C PRO A 10 9.89 11.62 -11.15
N GLY A 11 11.09 11.32 -11.64
CA GLY A 11 12.06 10.47 -10.96
C GLY A 11 12.57 11.18 -9.71
N GLY A 12 11.80 11.08 -8.62
CA GLY A 12 12.20 11.57 -7.31
C GLY A 12 13.20 10.62 -6.66
N ARG A 13 14.05 11.17 -5.79
CA ARG A 13 14.86 10.36 -4.88
C ARG A 13 14.05 10.04 -3.63
N VAL A 14 14.32 8.88 -3.04
CA VAL A 14 13.76 8.52 -1.73
C VAL A 14 14.31 9.51 -0.69
N ASP A 15 13.40 10.06 0.11
CA ASP A 15 13.74 10.76 1.35
C ASP A 15 13.30 9.87 2.52
N ALA A 16 14.23 9.02 2.96
CA ALA A 16 13.96 8.04 4.01
C ALA A 16 13.46 8.71 5.30
N LYS A 17 14.04 9.86 5.66
CA LYS A 17 13.64 10.61 6.86
C LYS A 17 12.20 11.11 6.73
N ARG A 18 11.80 11.59 5.55
CA ARG A 18 10.43 12.03 5.29
C ARG A 18 9.45 10.87 5.43
N LEU A 19 9.73 9.71 4.83
CA LEU A 19 8.86 8.53 4.95
C LEU A 19 8.73 8.08 6.41
N THR A 20 9.84 7.88 7.12
CA THR A 20 9.82 7.50 8.54
C THR A 20 9.06 8.50 9.39
N SER A 21 9.25 9.81 9.16
CA SER A 21 8.52 10.85 9.88
C SER A 21 7.02 10.81 9.58
N ALA A 22 6.61 10.50 8.35
CA ALA A 22 5.22 10.38 7.96
C ALA A 22 4.56 9.14 8.58
N LEU A 23 5.28 8.01 8.66
CA LEU A 23 4.83 6.78 9.32
C LEU A 23 4.64 7.00 10.84
N ALA A 24 5.59 7.67 11.50
CA ALA A 24 5.45 8.00 12.92
C ALA A 24 4.24 8.90 13.21
N ARG A 25 3.94 9.87 12.33
CA ARG A 25 2.71 10.68 12.44
C ARG A 25 1.45 9.85 12.25
N LEU A 26 1.45 8.93 11.30
CA LEU A 26 0.32 8.03 11.06
C LEU A 26 0.07 7.16 12.29
N GLU A 27 1.11 6.53 12.84
CA GLU A 27 1.02 5.72 14.06
C GLU A 27 0.51 6.52 15.26
N HIS A 28 0.98 7.76 15.42
CA HIS A 28 0.46 8.66 16.45
C HIS A 28 -1.05 8.91 16.28
N HIS A 29 -1.51 9.19 15.06
CA HIS A 29 -2.94 9.36 14.81
C HIS A 29 -3.74 8.08 15.10
N LEU A 30 -3.25 6.91 14.68
CA LEU A 30 -3.89 5.62 14.96
C LEU A 30 -3.98 5.37 16.47
N THR A 31 -2.90 5.58 17.21
CA THR A 31 -2.87 5.39 18.68
C THR A 31 -3.85 6.32 19.40
N THR A 32 -4.05 7.53 18.86
CA THR A 32 -4.89 8.55 19.51
C THR A 32 -6.37 8.41 19.15
N GLN A 33 -6.69 8.07 17.89
CA GLN A 33 -8.08 8.00 17.41
C GLN A 33 -8.66 6.57 17.44
N ALA A 34 -7.82 5.56 17.20
CA ALA A 34 -8.22 4.17 17.01
C ALA A 34 -7.21 3.21 17.67
N PRO A 35 -7.04 3.25 19.00
CA PRO A 35 -6.00 2.50 19.72
C PRO A 35 -6.10 0.98 19.53
N GLN A 36 -7.28 0.44 19.23
CA GLN A 36 -7.45 -0.95 18.80
C GLN A 36 -6.77 -1.21 17.46
N ILE A 37 -6.95 -0.37 16.45
CA ILE A 37 -6.28 -0.50 15.15
C ILE A 37 -4.76 -0.46 15.34
N ALA A 38 -4.25 0.49 16.12
CA ALA A 38 -2.82 0.58 16.44
C ALA A 38 -2.27 -0.70 17.09
N ARG A 39 -3.04 -1.37 17.96
CA ARG A 39 -2.64 -2.64 18.60
C ARG A 39 -2.57 -3.82 17.63
N GLY A 40 -3.22 -3.74 16.47
CA GLY A 40 -3.12 -4.77 15.43
C GLY A 40 -1.92 -4.60 14.52
N LEU A 41 -1.16 -3.50 14.63
CA LEU A 41 0.10 -3.36 13.90
C LEU A 41 1.10 -4.40 14.42
N ARG A 42 1.68 -5.17 13.52
CA ARG A 42 2.64 -6.22 13.87
C ARG A 42 4.01 -5.62 14.14
N PRO A 43 4.85 -6.24 14.98
CA PRO A 43 6.22 -5.77 15.20
C PRO A 43 7.00 -5.57 13.89
N PRO A 44 7.93 -4.61 13.83
CA PRO A 44 8.75 -4.37 12.64
C PRO A 44 9.59 -5.58 12.27
N ILE A 45 9.91 -5.71 10.98
CA ILE A 45 10.90 -6.67 10.50
C ILE A 45 12.27 -6.00 10.49
N GLU A 46 13.27 -6.69 11.01
CA GLU A 46 14.67 -6.27 10.84
C GLU A 46 15.01 -6.26 9.35
N VAL A 47 15.47 -5.13 8.83
CA VAL A 47 15.68 -4.96 7.38
C VAL A 47 16.65 -5.98 6.79
N GLU A 48 17.61 -6.47 7.58
CA GLU A 48 18.56 -7.52 7.20
C GLU A 48 17.90 -8.89 7.05
N THR A 49 16.75 -9.09 7.69
CA THR A 49 15.94 -10.31 7.68
C THR A 49 14.80 -10.26 6.65
N LEU A 50 14.50 -9.09 6.08
CA LEU A 50 13.63 -8.99 4.90
C LEU A 50 14.31 -9.79 3.78
N PRO A 51 13.78 -10.97 3.45
CA PRO A 51 14.57 -12.06 2.93
C PRO A 51 15.23 -11.70 1.61
N ALA A 52 16.56 -11.82 1.62
CA ALA A 52 17.37 -11.96 0.42
C ALA A 52 17.10 -13.29 -0.34
N ASN A 53 16.21 -14.18 0.16
CA ASN A 53 15.99 -15.53 -0.38
C ASN A 53 14.53 -15.97 -0.65
N ASP A 54 13.49 -15.21 -0.25
CA ASP A 54 12.07 -15.63 -0.40
C ASP A 54 11.23 -14.72 -1.31
N TYR A 55 11.79 -13.62 -1.81
CA TYR A 55 11.20 -12.82 -2.88
C TYR A 55 12.04 -12.99 -4.14
N ARG A 56 11.41 -12.92 -5.32
CA ARG A 56 12.04 -13.09 -6.64
C ARG A 56 13.45 -12.49 -6.60
N PRO A 57 14.52 -13.31 -6.54
CA PRO A 57 15.87 -12.82 -6.25
C PRO A 57 16.38 -11.82 -7.29
N GLU A 58 15.68 -11.73 -8.42
CA GLU A 58 15.95 -10.84 -9.53
C GLU A 58 15.31 -9.44 -9.39
N LEU A 59 14.49 -9.22 -8.36
CA LEU A 59 13.85 -7.93 -8.09
C LEU A 59 14.45 -7.28 -6.84
N PRO A 60 15.19 -6.16 -6.97
CA PRO A 60 15.68 -5.43 -5.82
C PRO A 60 14.51 -4.86 -5.03
N LEU A 61 14.48 -5.09 -3.72
CA LEU A 61 13.47 -4.50 -2.85
C LEU A 61 13.71 -2.99 -2.73
N PRO A 62 12.77 -2.12 -3.15
CA PRO A 62 12.97 -0.68 -3.11
C PRO A 62 13.14 -0.16 -1.67
N GLU A 63 13.88 0.94 -1.52
CA GLU A 63 14.18 1.51 -0.21
C GLU A 63 12.92 1.89 0.58
N GLU A 64 11.90 2.46 -0.07
CA GLU A 64 10.63 2.78 0.62
C GLU A 64 9.91 1.54 1.14
N VAL A 65 10.03 0.40 0.45
CA VAL A 65 9.43 -0.87 0.89
C VAL A 65 10.18 -1.44 2.09
N ARG A 66 11.51 -1.34 2.10
CA ARG A 66 12.32 -1.71 3.27
C ARG A 66 11.94 -0.87 4.49
N ILE A 67 11.76 0.43 4.32
CA ILE A 67 11.33 1.34 5.39
C ILE A 67 9.91 1.00 5.87
N TRP A 68 9.00 0.67 4.96
CA TRP A 68 7.63 0.27 5.28
C TRP A 68 7.59 -0.94 6.21
N PHE A 69 8.30 -2.02 5.87
CA PHE A 69 8.33 -3.23 6.71
C PHE A 69 9.21 -3.10 7.97
N ALA A 70 10.16 -2.16 7.97
CA ALA A 70 10.91 -1.78 9.17
C ALA A 70 10.08 -0.95 10.16
N TRP A 71 8.94 -0.40 9.73
CA TRP A 71 7.98 0.25 10.61
C TRP A 71 7.05 -0.78 11.26
N HIS A 72 6.36 -1.60 10.46
CA HIS A 72 5.54 -2.73 10.94
C HIS A 72 5.49 -3.85 9.89
N ASP A 73 5.44 -5.12 10.35
CA ASP A 73 5.16 -6.29 9.50
C ASP A 73 3.67 -6.41 9.12
N GLY A 74 3.12 -5.33 8.56
CA GLY A 74 1.69 -5.24 8.28
C GLY A 74 0.83 -5.26 9.55
N MET A 75 -0.38 -5.80 9.41
CA MET A 75 -1.37 -5.90 10.49
C MET A 75 -1.80 -7.35 10.73
N THR A 76 -2.47 -7.58 11.86
CA THR A 76 -3.17 -8.85 12.14
C THR A 76 -4.29 -9.10 11.13
N ASP A 77 -4.57 -10.36 10.82
CA ASP A 77 -5.59 -10.79 9.83
C ASP A 77 -7.04 -10.57 10.29
N ASP A 78 -7.27 -9.79 11.35
CA ASP A 78 -8.61 -9.47 11.81
C ASP A 78 -9.22 -8.41 10.89
N PRO A 79 -10.39 -8.68 10.27
CA PRO A 79 -10.99 -7.79 9.29
C PRO A 79 -11.42 -6.44 9.87
N ALA A 80 -11.52 -6.25 11.19
CA ALA A 80 -11.76 -4.95 11.81
C ALA A 80 -10.50 -4.05 11.76
N PHE A 81 -9.32 -4.63 11.56
CA PHE A 81 -8.04 -3.93 11.63
C PHE A 81 -7.61 -3.42 10.26
N ARG A 82 -8.09 -2.22 9.94
CA ARG A 82 -7.82 -1.53 8.67
C ARG A 82 -7.32 -0.12 8.91
N LEU A 83 -6.43 0.34 8.04
CA LEU A 83 -6.06 1.76 7.97
C LEU A 83 -7.26 2.61 7.53
N PRO A 84 -7.21 3.94 7.71
CA PRO A 84 -8.13 4.84 7.02
C PRO A 84 -8.17 4.49 5.54
N SER A 85 -9.35 4.56 4.92
CA SER A 85 -9.65 3.99 3.58
C SER A 85 -9.70 2.46 3.51
N GLY A 86 -9.89 1.75 4.61
CA GLY A 86 -10.23 0.31 4.62
C GLY A 86 -9.14 -0.66 4.15
N TYR A 87 -7.97 -0.17 3.73
CA TYR A 87 -6.85 -1.01 3.35
C TYR A 87 -6.21 -1.67 4.58
N SER A 88 -5.92 -2.97 4.47
CA SER A 88 -5.16 -3.71 5.48
C SER A 88 -3.72 -3.93 5.00
N PRO A 89 -2.70 -3.41 5.71
CA PRO A 89 -1.29 -3.74 5.52
C PRO A 89 -1.02 -5.23 5.66
N LEU A 90 -0.45 -5.81 4.62
CA LEU A 90 -0.15 -7.23 4.59
C LEU A 90 1.17 -7.53 5.28
N PRO A 91 1.24 -8.58 6.12
CA PRO A 91 2.51 -9.13 6.58
C PRO A 91 3.38 -9.56 5.40
N TRP A 92 4.71 -9.40 5.50
CA TRP A 92 5.65 -9.64 4.40
C TRP A 92 5.46 -10.99 3.70
N LYS A 93 5.36 -12.08 4.47
CA LYS A 93 5.19 -13.43 3.91
C LYS A 93 3.88 -13.55 3.12
N TYR A 94 2.83 -12.86 3.57
CA TYR A 94 1.54 -12.86 2.89
C TYR A 94 1.55 -11.94 1.68
N ALA A 95 2.17 -10.76 1.76
CA ALA A 95 2.42 -9.86 0.65
C ALA A 95 3.10 -10.57 -0.54
N VAL A 96 4.17 -11.34 -0.26
CA VAL A 96 4.88 -12.14 -1.28
C VAL A 96 3.98 -13.23 -1.84
N LYS A 97 3.40 -14.08 -0.98
CA LYS A 97 2.53 -15.19 -1.40
C LYS A 97 1.37 -14.71 -2.27
N LEU A 98 0.70 -13.64 -1.84
CA LEU A 98 -0.42 -13.06 -2.58
C LEU A 98 0.04 -12.51 -3.92
N THR A 99 1.18 -11.83 -3.97
CA THR A 99 1.77 -11.35 -5.22
C THR A 99 2.03 -12.48 -6.21
N ASP A 100 2.58 -13.60 -5.75
CA ASP A 100 2.81 -14.76 -6.62
C ASP A 100 1.50 -15.35 -7.13
N MET A 101 0.49 -15.48 -6.26
CA MET A 101 -0.85 -15.90 -6.67
C MET A 101 -1.48 -14.96 -7.71
N LEU A 102 -1.30 -13.64 -7.54
CA LEU A 102 -1.88 -12.64 -8.45
C LEU A 102 -1.14 -12.56 -9.81
N THR A 103 0.14 -12.91 -9.83
CA THR A 103 1.00 -12.88 -11.03
C THR A 103 1.19 -14.25 -11.69
N GLU A 104 0.51 -15.29 -11.22
CA GLU A 104 0.63 -16.64 -11.76
C GLU A 104 0.19 -16.68 -13.24
N PRO A 105 1.05 -17.11 -14.18
CA PRO A 105 0.68 -17.18 -15.58
C PRO A 105 -0.44 -18.20 -15.79
N ASN A 106 -1.46 -17.83 -16.56
CA ASN A 106 -2.65 -18.65 -16.89
C ASN A 106 -3.73 -18.74 -15.80
N ARG A 107 -3.98 -17.64 -15.06
CA ARG A 107 -5.19 -17.60 -14.22
C ARG A 107 -6.44 -17.89 -15.08
N PRO A 108 -7.29 -18.86 -14.68
CA PRO A 108 -8.44 -19.28 -15.47
C PRO A 108 -9.54 -18.20 -15.55
N ASP A 109 -9.43 -17.15 -14.74
CA ASP A 109 -10.39 -16.04 -14.64
C ASP A 109 -10.25 -15.00 -15.77
N GLY A 110 -9.19 -15.06 -16.58
CA GLY A 110 -8.97 -14.14 -17.71
C GLY A 110 -8.69 -12.69 -17.28
N LEU A 111 -8.37 -12.45 -16.01
CA LEU A 111 -8.14 -11.11 -15.48
C LEU A 111 -6.77 -10.57 -15.89
N ALA A 112 -6.70 -9.25 -16.07
CA ALA A 112 -5.44 -8.55 -16.34
C ALA A 112 -4.49 -8.72 -15.15
N GLN A 113 -3.34 -9.35 -15.38
CA GLN A 113 -2.38 -9.64 -14.33
C GLN A 113 -1.52 -8.40 -14.01
N PRO A 114 -1.21 -8.15 -12.73
CA PRO A 114 -0.19 -7.17 -12.38
C PRO A 114 1.16 -7.56 -13.00
N GLY A 115 2.00 -6.56 -13.26
CA GLY A 115 3.32 -6.79 -13.84
C GLY A 115 4.21 -7.67 -12.94
N PRO A 116 5.20 -8.38 -13.50
CA PRO A 116 6.05 -9.29 -12.74
C PRO A 116 6.93 -8.59 -11.70
N SER A 117 7.07 -7.27 -11.78
CA SER A 117 7.80 -6.43 -10.83
C SER A 117 6.95 -5.91 -9.67
N MET A 118 5.65 -6.21 -9.64
CA MET A 118 4.78 -5.68 -8.61
C MET A 118 4.93 -6.45 -7.31
N LEU A 119 4.75 -5.77 -6.18
CA LEU A 119 4.61 -6.38 -4.85
C LEU A 119 3.36 -5.82 -4.18
N THR A 120 2.48 -6.70 -3.71
CA THR A 120 1.27 -6.33 -2.98
C THR A 120 1.64 -5.88 -1.57
N LEU A 121 1.25 -4.67 -1.16
CA LEU A 121 1.49 -4.18 0.20
C LEU A 121 0.24 -4.18 1.05
N MET A 122 -0.91 -3.90 0.44
CA MET A 122 -2.18 -3.78 1.13
C MET A 122 -3.31 -4.31 0.25
N ASN A 123 -4.40 -4.73 0.89
CA ASN A 123 -5.62 -5.07 0.19
C ASN A 123 -6.87 -4.56 0.91
N VAL A 124 -7.97 -4.47 0.17
CA VAL A 124 -9.32 -4.33 0.68
C VAL A 124 -10.25 -5.05 -0.29
N ALA A 125 -10.90 -6.11 0.19
CA ALA A 125 -11.72 -6.99 -0.65
C ALA A 125 -10.99 -7.42 -1.94
N THR A 126 -11.40 -6.88 -3.09
CA THR A 126 -10.90 -7.17 -4.44
C THR A 126 -9.94 -6.13 -4.99
N SER A 127 -9.62 -5.11 -4.18
CA SER A 127 -8.67 -4.03 -4.48
C SER A 127 -7.34 -4.22 -3.75
N TYR A 128 -6.26 -3.85 -4.41
CA TYR A 128 -4.89 -4.04 -3.94
C TYR A 128 -4.08 -2.78 -4.19
N LEU A 129 -3.32 -2.34 -3.18
CA LEU A 129 -2.24 -1.38 -3.38
C LEU A 129 -0.95 -2.15 -3.52
N MET A 130 -0.34 -2.00 -4.69
CA MET A 130 0.89 -2.68 -5.07
C MET A 130 1.97 -1.65 -5.38
N VAL A 131 3.22 -2.00 -5.13
CA VAL A 131 4.38 -1.17 -5.50
C VAL A 131 5.10 -1.77 -6.69
N ASP A 132 5.60 -0.91 -7.56
CA ASP A 132 6.44 -1.31 -8.69
C ASP A 132 7.91 -1.41 -8.25
N CYS A 133 8.40 -2.63 -8.06
CA CYS A 133 9.78 -2.86 -7.61
C CYS A 133 10.81 -2.70 -8.73
N ASN A 134 10.40 -2.52 -10.00
CA ASN A 134 11.33 -2.28 -11.10
C ASN A 134 11.72 -0.80 -11.19
N VAL A 135 12.36 -0.33 -10.12
CA VAL A 135 12.85 1.04 -9.97
C VAL A 135 14.35 1.04 -9.73
N SER A 136 15.01 2.14 -10.09
CA SER A 136 16.44 2.27 -9.82
C SER A 136 16.68 2.42 -8.32
N PRO A 137 17.83 1.93 -7.79
CA PRO A 137 18.18 2.14 -6.40
C PRO A 137 18.11 3.63 -6.00
N GLY A 138 17.50 3.91 -4.84
CA GLY A 138 17.34 5.27 -4.31
C GLY A 138 16.28 6.13 -4.99
N THR A 139 15.50 5.58 -5.93
CA THR A 139 14.34 6.29 -6.52
C THR A 139 13.04 5.93 -5.81
N VAL A 140 12.11 6.89 -5.77
CA VAL A 140 10.77 6.67 -5.22
C VAL A 140 10.07 5.50 -5.89
N THR A 141 9.23 4.79 -5.14
CA THR A 141 8.57 3.55 -5.57
C THR A 141 7.10 3.82 -5.86
N PRO A 142 6.68 3.88 -7.15
CA PRO A 142 5.29 4.15 -7.48
C PRO A 142 4.34 3.14 -6.85
N VAL A 143 3.25 3.66 -6.28
CA VAL A 143 2.15 2.86 -5.74
C VAL A 143 1.05 2.82 -6.80
N ARG A 144 0.56 1.63 -7.09
CA ARG A 144 -0.49 1.36 -8.08
C ARG A 144 -1.68 0.74 -7.40
N HIS A 145 -2.86 1.10 -7.87
CA HIS A 145 -4.11 0.46 -7.46
C HIS A 145 -4.51 -0.56 -8.51
N TRP A 146 -4.72 -1.81 -8.10
CA TRP A 146 -5.19 -2.89 -8.95
C TRP A 146 -6.45 -3.50 -8.36
N ASN A 147 -7.47 -3.75 -9.20
CA ASN A 147 -8.74 -4.33 -8.79
C ASN A 147 -9.08 -5.52 -9.68
N THR A 148 -9.50 -6.65 -9.09
CA THR A 148 -9.78 -7.89 -9.85
C THR A 148 -11.02 -7.81 -10.74
N HIS A 149 -11.90 -6.83 -10.58
CA HIS A 149 -13.07 -6.63 -11.43
C HIS A 149 -12.82 -5.69 -12.61
N GLU A 150 -11.73 -4.91 -12.58
CA GLU A 150 -11.35 -4.01 -13.66
C GLU A 150 -10.61 -4.78 -14.76
N MET A 151 -11.37 -5.43 -15.65
CA MET A 151 -10.82 -6.34 -16.66
C MET A 151 -9.94 -5.68 -17.74
N ALA A 152 -9.90 -4.34 -17.86
CA ALA A 152 -9.43 -3.69 -19.09
C ALA A 152 -8.31 -2.65 -18.95
N THR A 153 -8.00 -2.17 -17.75
CA THR A 153 -7.00 -1.10 -17.56
C THR A 153 -5.89 -1.55 -16.61
N TRP A 154 -4.67 -1.45 -17.11
CA TRP A 154 -3.46 -1.62 -16.31
C TRP A 154 -3.55 -0.69 -15.08
N PRO A 155 -3.08 -1.14 -13.89
CA PRO A 155 -3.34 -0.41 -12.66
C PRO A 155 -2.84 1.03 -12.74
N GLY A 156 -3.76 1.97 -12.55
CA GLY A 156 -3.44 3.39 -12.51
C GLY A 156 -2.43 3.69 -11.42
N VAL A 157 -1.58 4.70 -11.64
CA VAL A 157 -0.70 5.20 -10.58
C VAL A 157 -1.59 5.83 -9.51
N PHE A 158 -1.64 5.20 -8.35
CA PHE A 158 -2.39 5.68 -7.19
C PHE A 158 -1.64 6.86 -6.54
N ALA A 159 -0.35 6.67 -6.31
CA ALA A 159 0.54 7.70 -5.79
C ALA A 159 1.94 7.55 -6.39
N PRO A 160 2.71 8.64 -6.53
CA PRO A 160 4.05 8.57 -7.09
C PRO A 160 5.06 7.87 -6.17
N SER A 161 4.74 7.70 -4.88
CA SER A 161 5.61 7.06 -3.89
C SER A 161 4.84 6.55 -2.68
N LEU A 162 5.45 5.67 -1.87
CA LEU A 162 4.88 5.30 -0.56
C LEU A 162 4.83 6.50 0.39
N THR A 163 5.82 7.37 0.32
CA THR A 163 5.81 8.63 1.08
C THR A 163 4.55 9.45 0.80
N GLU A 164 4.18 9.64 -0.47
CA GLU A 164 2.98 10.41 -0.81
C GLU A 164 1.68 9.71 -0.40
N THR A 165 1.63 8.36 -0.44
CA THR A 165 0.51 7.58 0.08
C THR A 165 0.29 7.84 1.58
N VAL A 166 1.36 7.72 2.38
CA VAL A 166 1.29 7.91 3.84
C VAL A 166 0.98 9.37 4.20
N GLU A 167 1.55 10.33 3.48
CA GLU A 167 1.25 11.76 3.65
C GLU A 167 -0.21 12.07 3.30
N LEU A 168 -0.79 11.40 2.31
CA LEU A 168 -2.20 11.54 1.97
C LEU A 168 -3.10 11.09 3.12
N TRP A 169 -2.87 9.91 3.73
CA TRP A 169 -3.64 9.48 4.90
C TRP A 169 -3.49 10.43 6.09
N ASN A 170 -2.27 10.89 6.39
CA ASN A 170 -2.05 11.88 7.44
C ASN A 170 -2.88 13.15 7.19
N ARG A 171 -2.89 13.68 5.96
CA ARG A 171 -3.71 14.85 5.61
C ARG A 171 -5.21 14.59 5.79
N LEU A 172 -5.69 13.40 5.44
CA LEU A 172 -7.10 13.03 5.58
C LEU A 172 -7.51 12.92 7.06
N LEU A 173 -6.66 12.32 7.89
CA LEU A 173 -6.86 12.23 9.34
C LEU A 173 -6.86 13.61 10.01
N VAL A 174 -5.89 14.48 9.68
CA VAL A 174 -5.81 15.85 10.22
C VAL A 174 -7.05 16.68 9.84
N ARG A 175 -7.58 16.48 8.63
CA ARG A 175 -8.81 17.15 8.17
C ARG A 175 -10.08 16.56 8.77
N GLY A 176 -9.98 15.45 9.50
CA GLY A 176 -11.11 14.73 10.05
C GLY A 176 -11.99 14.07 8.99
N ALA A 177 -11.43 13.82 7.79
CA ALA A 177 -12.10 13.10 6.70
C ALA A 177 -12.25 11.61 7.00
N TYR A 178 -11.40 11.08 7.88
CA TYR A 178 -11.62 9.81 8.57
C TYR A 178 -11.63 10.08 10.07
N ARG A 179 -12.63 9.51 10.74
CA ARG A 179 -12.72 9.48 12.20
C ARG A 179 -13.11 8.08 12.61
N TRP A 180 -12.55 7.61 13.71
CA TRP A 180 -12.99 6.33 14.25
C TRP A 180 -14.40 6.47 14.82
N ASP A 181 -15.32 5.61 14.38
CA ASP A 181 -16.64 5.44 14.96
C ASP A 181 -16.62 4.22 15.88
N ALA A 182 -16.60 4.48 17.18
CA ALA A 182 -16.55 3.43 18.19
C ALA A 182 -17.83 2.59 18.25
N ASP A 183 -18.97 3.14 17.84
CA ASP A 183 -20.25 2.41 17.84
C ASP A 183 -20.36 1.50 16.62
N GLY A 184 -19.84 1.95 15.48
CA GLY A 184 -19.76 1.17 14.24
C GLY A 184 -18.58 0.20 14.16
N ASP A 185 -17.60 0.34 15.07
CA ASP A 185 -16.31 -0.37 15.04
C ASP A 185 -15.60 -0.24 13.67
N ASP A 186 -15.71 0.96 13.06
CA ASP A 186 -15.18 1.24 11.72
C ASP A 186 -14.77 2.72 11.57
N TRP A 187 -14.12 3.04 10.45
CA TRP A 187 -13.82 4.39 10.06
C TRP A 187 -15.05 5.07 9.46
N ALA A 188 -15.62 6.05 10.17
CA ALA A 188 -16.54 7.00 9.58
C ALA A 188 -15.78 7.89 8.58
N ALA A 189 -16.21 7.85 7.32
CA ALA A 189 -15.62 8.61 6.22
C ALA A 189 -16.50 9.81 5.86
N ASP A 190 -15.92 11.01 5.95
CA ASP A 190 -16.46 12.26 5.38
C ASP A 190 -15.42 12.82 4.42
N VAL A 191 -15.15 12.06 3.35
CA VAL A 191 -14.12 12.39 2.38
C VAL A 191 -14.72 13.29 1.31
N PRO A 192 -14.23 14.54 1.16
CA PRO A 192 -14.71 15.42 0.11
C PRO A 192 -14.59 14.79 -1.28
N VAL A 193 -15.60 14.98 -2.14
CA VAL A 193 -15.68 14.41 -3.49
C VAL A 193 -14.45 14.73 -4.37
N HIS A 194 -13.74 15.82 -4.12
CA HIS A 194 -12.51 16.13 -4.87
C HIS A 194 -11.28 15.33 -4.42
N LEU A 195 -11.35 14.63 -3.29
CA LEU A 195 -10.30 13.73 -2.78
C LEU A 195 -10.59 12.25 -3.10
N THR A 196 -11.80 11.94 -3.57
CA THR A 196 -12.23 10.58 -4.00
C THR A 196 -11.55 10.14 -5.31
N THR A 197 -11.06 11.10 -6.09
CA THR A 197 -10.43 10.88 -7.41
C THR A 197 -9.16 10.01 -7.34
N TYR A 198 -8.59 9.80 -6.15
CA TYR A 198 -7.45 8.91 -5.93
C TYR A 198 -7.85 7.45 -5.62
N GLY A 199 -9.12 7.06 -5.74
CA GLY A 199 -9.56 5.69 -5.45
C GLY A 199 -9.63 5.35 -3.95
N LEU A 200 -9.56 6.36 -3.07
CA LEU A 200 -9.60 6.21 -1.62
C LEU A 200 -11.02 6.00 -1.03
N THR A 201 -12.05 6.04 -1.85
CA THR A 201 -13.46 5.96 -1.40
C THR A 201 -14.32 4.99 -2.21
N GLN A 202 -13.74 4.12 -3.02
CA GLN A 202 -14.51 3.07 -3.72
C GLN A 202 -14.60 1.78 -2.89
N ILE A 203 -14.88 1.91 -1.59
CA ILE A 203 -15.18 0.78 -0.68
C ILE A 203 -16.61 0.94 -0.21
#